data_AF-A0A2E9JBP5-F1
#
_entry.id   AF-A0A2E9JBP5-F1
#
_cell.length_a   1.000
_cell.length_b   1.000
_cell.length_c   1.000
_cell.angle_alpha   90.00
_cell.angle_beta   90.00
_cell.angle_gamma   90.00
#
_symmetry.space_group_name_H-M   'P 1'
#
loop_
_entity.id
_entity.type
_entity.pdbx_description
1 polymer ?
#
loop_
_entity_poly.entity_id
_entity_poly.type
_entity_poly.pdbx_seq_one_letter_code
_entity_poly.pdbx_strand_id
1 'polypeptide(L)'
;MAGIKETKEVLSFVFSLGKATASAVEDGDIGWSDAMKFIDPLKRLGPAIENIEDVLVELQDLDDEEFAELVQFAKDEFDLGNLTDDIEVQVEEALNAGVEIMKIIRMFS
;
A
#
# COMPACT_ATOMS: atom_id res chain seq x y z
N MET A 1 -7.85 20.80 -0.15
CA MET A 1 -7.65 19.36 -0.22
C MET A 1 -6.70 19.06 -1.36
N ALA A 2 -5.48 18.66 -1.03
CA ALA A 2 -4.80 17.66 -1.85
C ALA A 2 -5.71 16.42 -1.87
N GLY A 3 -5.76 15.66 -2.97
CA GLY A 3 -6.62 14.48 -3.01
C GLY A 3 -6.06 13.34 -2.15
N ILE A 4 -6.50 12.11 -2.43
CA ILE A 4 -5.92 10.89 -1.85
C ILE A 4 -5.38 9.92 -2.90
N LYS A 5 -5.03 10.42 -4.08
CA LYS A 5 -4.68 9.55 -5.22
C LYS A 5 -3.36 8.85 -4.93
N GLU A 6 -2.34 9.62 -4.58
CA GLU A 6 -1.00 9.11 -4.30
C GLU A 6 -1.01 8.23 -3.04
N THR A 7 -1.83 8.56 -2.04
CA THR A 7 -2.05 7.78 -0.82
C THR A 7 -2.71 6.42 -1.11
N LYS A 8 -3.66 6.35 -2.04
CA LYS A 8 -4.22 5.07 -2.53
C LYS A 8 -3.19 4.22 -3.25
N GLU A 9 -2.29 4.85 -4.03
CA GLU A 9 -1.20 4.13 -4.72
C GLU A 9 -0.28 3.43 -3.71
N VAL A 10 0.03 4.10 -2.59
CA VAL A 10 0.83 3.54 -1.48
C VAL A 10 0.11 2.38 -0.80
N LEU A 11 -1.16 2.53 -0.45
CA LEU A 11 -1.95 1.43 0.14
C LEU A 11 -2.01 0.22 -0.80
N SER A 12 -2.26 0.46 -2.09
CA SER A 12 -2.29 -0.61 -3.09
C SER A 12 -0.95 -1.34 -3.14
N PHE A 13 0.18 -0.63 -3.07
CA PHE A 13 1.49 -1.24 -3.04
C PHE A 13 1.68 -2.15 -1.81
N VAL A 14 1.43 -1.63 -0.60
CA VAL A 14 1.69 -2.36 0.65
C VAL A 14 0.81 -3.61 0.76
N PHE A 15 -0.49 -3.49 0.48
CA PHE A 15 -1.39 -4.65 0.53
C PHE A 15 -1.10 -5.67 -0.57
N SER A 16 -0.74 -5.23 -1.78
CA SER A 16 -0.36 -6.15 -2.85
C SER A 16 0.93 -6.90 -2.52
N LEU A 17 1.91 -6.21 -1.93
CA LEU A 17 3.15 -6.81 -1.44
C LEU A 17 2.86 -7.85 -0.35
N GLY A 18 2.07 -7.48 0.67
CA GLY A 18 1.69 -8.39 1.76
C GLY A 18 0.94 -9.63 1.27
N LYS A 19 -0.04 -9.47 0.38
CA LYS A 19 -0.79 -10.57 -0.23
C LYS A 19 0.10 -11.50 -1.05
N ALA A 20 1.00 -10.95 -1.87
CA ALA A 20 1.95 -11.75 -2.64
C ALA A 20 2.91 -12.53 -1.75
N THR A 21 3.41 -11.92 -0.68
CA THR A 21 4.25 -12.60 0.33
C THR A 21 3.49 -13.72 1.04
N ALA A 22 2.25 -13.49 1.48
CA ALA A 22 1.45 -14.50 2.15
C ALA A 22 1.19 -15.72 1.25
N SER A 23 0.77 -15.49 0.00
CA SER A 23 0.57 -16.59 -0.97
C SER A 23 1.86 -17.38 -1.24
N ALA A 24 3.00 -16.70 -1.38
CA ALA A 24 4.28 -17.35 -1.63
C ALA A 24 4.75 -18.22 -0.44
N VAL A 25 4.38 -17.86 0.80
CA VAL A 25 4.69 -18.64 2.00
C VAL A 25 3.78 -19.86 2.13
N GLU A 26 2.49 -19.73 1.83
CA GLU A 26 1.52 -20.85 1.87
C GLU A 26 1.85 -21.94 0.84
N ASP A 27 2.29 -21.55 -0.36
CA ASP A 27 2.62 -22.48 -1.44
C ASP A 27 3.98 -23.19 -1.24
N GLY A 28 4.78 -22.77 -0.24
CA GLY A 28 6.04 -23.42 0.14
C GLY A 28 7.20 -23.30 -0.87
N ASP A 29 6.95 -22.71 -2.03
CA ASP A 29 7.91 -22.44 -3.10
C ASP A 29 7.90 -20.94 -3.39
N ILE A 30 8.94 -20.21 -2.95
CA ILE A 30 9.23 -18.90 -3.55
C ILE A 30 9.85 -19.19 -4.93
N GLY A 31 9.02 -19.60 -5.87
CA GLY A 31 9.40 -19.89 -7.24
C GLY A 31 9.62 -18.60 -8.04
N TRP A 32 10.24 -18.73 -9.22
CA TRP A 32 10.41 -17.61 -10.15
C TRP A 32 9.07 -17.01 -10.61
N SER A 33 7.99 -17.79 -10.55
CA SER A 33 6.60 -17.35 -10.77
C SER A 33 6.10 -16.39 -9.70
N ASP A 34 6.47 -16.59 -8.44
CA ASP A 34 6.04 -15.74 -7.32
C ASP A 34 6.86 -14.46 -7.28
N ALA A 35 8.15 -14.52 -7.61
CA ALA A 35 8.99 -13.36 -7.89
C ALA A 35 8.34 -12.40 -8.94
N MET A 36 7.67 -12.95 -9.96
CA MET A 36 6.95 -12.15 -10.96
C MET A 36 5.68 -11.48 -10.42
N LYS A 37 5.02 -12.04 -9.39
CA LYS A 37 3.88 -11.38 -8.72
C LYS A 37 4.30 -10.13 -7.96
N PHE A 38 5.58 -10.02 -7.57
CA PHE A 38 6.14 -8.81 -6.96
C PHE A 38 6.48 -7.73 -8.01
N ILE A 39 6.64 -8.08 -9.29
CA ILE A 39 7.00 -7.12 -10.34
C ILE A 39 5.91 -6.05 -10.52
N ASP A 40 4.64 -6.42 -10.48
CA ASP A 40 3.56 -5.44 -10.66
C ASP A 40 3.42 -4.46 -9.49
N PRO A 41 3.47 -4.89 -8.21
CA PRO A 41 3.64 -3.98 -7.07
C PRO A 41 4.89 -3.09 -7.18
N LEU A 42 6.02 -3.64 -7.63
CA LEU A 42 7.27 -2.88 -7.82
C LEU A 42 7.18 -1.87 -8.98
N LYS A 43 6.40 -2.12 -10.03
CA LYS A 43 6.13 -1.13 -11.09
C LYS A 43 5.27 0.02 -10.58
N ARG A 44 4.31 -0.26 -9.68
CA ARG A 44 3.48 0.76 -9.03
C ARG A 44 4.28 1.65 -8.08
N LEU A 45 5.41 1.15 -7.57
CA LEU A 45 6.36 1.92 -6.79
C LEU A 45 7.03 3.05 -7.59
N GLY A 46 7.27 2.90 -8.90
CA GLY A 46 7.96 3.92 -9.70
C GLY A 46 7.29 5.30 -9.60
N PRO A 47 6.00 5.43 -9.95
CA PRO A 47 5.23 6.66 -9.77
C PRO A 47 5.14 7.13 -8.31
N ALA A 48 4.95 6.23 -7.35
CA ALA A 48 4.83 6.58 -5.93
C ALA A 48 6.15 7.13 -5.33
N ILE A 49 7.31 6.64 -5.80
CA ILE A 49 8.63 7.15 -5.41
C ILE A 49 8.87 8.53 -6.04
N GLU A 50 8.52 8.70 -7.32
CA GLU A 50 8.63 9.99 -8.02
C GLU A 50 7.76 11.07 -7.38
N ASN A 51 6.61 10.68 -6.82
CA ASN A 51 5.63 11.59 -6.21
C ASN A 51 5.60 11.50 -4.67
N ILE A 52 6.70 11.08 -4.03
CA ILE A 52 6.75 10.90 -2.56
C ILE A 52 6.43 12.19 -1.80
N GLU A 53 6.74 13.36 -2.36
CA GLU A 53 6.42 14.65 -1.74
C GLU A 53 4.92 14.93 -1.77
N ASP A 54 4.22 14.51 -2.82
CA ASP A 54 2.76 14.61 -2.93
C ASP A 54 2.07 13.67 -1.93
N VAL A 55 2.57 12.42 -1.77
CA VAL A 55 2.08 11.50 -0.73
C VAL A 55 2.16 12.13 0.66
N LEU A 56 3.29 12.77 0.99
CA LEU A 56 3.47 13.39 2.30
C LEU A 56 2.56 14.61 2.50
N VAL A 57 2.21 15.32 1.43
CA VAL A 57 1.25 16.43 1.46
C VAL A 57 -0.16 15.89 1.65
N GLU A 58 -0.58 14.87 0.89
CA GLU A 58 -1.89 14.23 1.04
C GLU A 58 -2.07 13.66 2.45
N LEU A 59 -1.07 12.95 2.99
CA LEU A 59 -1.13 12.39 4.36
C LEU A 59 -1.20 13.47 5.45
N GLN A 60 -0.64 14.66 5.21
CA GLN A 60 -0.72 15.79 6.16
C GLN A 60 -2.06 16.52 6.09
N ASP A 61 -2.72 16.51 4.92
CA ASP A 61 -4.03 17.13 4.68
C ASP A 61 -5.19 16.14 4.90
N LEU A 62 -4.88 14.85 5.12
CA LEU A 62 -5.85 13.77 5.24
C LEU A 62 -6.87 14.03 6.35
N ASP A 63 -8.15 14.10 5.97
CA ASP A 63 -9.26 14.24 6.90
C ASP A 63 -10.03 12.92 7.14
N ASP A 64 -11.01 12.96 8.04
CA ASP A 64 -11.81 11.79 8.42
C ASP A 64 -12.62 11.21 7.25
N GLU A 65 -13.08 12.06 6.32
CA GLU A 65 -13.87 11.62 5.15
C GLU A 65 -12.96 10.91 4.14
N GLU A 66 -11.78 11.47 3.91
CA GLU A 66 -10.75 10.91 3.06
C GLU A 66 -10.19 9.60 3.63
N PHE A 67 -9.96 9.53 4.94
CA PHE A 67 -9.56 8.29 5.60
C PHE A 67 -10.65 7.22 5.48
N ALA A 68 -11.92 7.57 5.65
CA ALA A 68 -13.03 6.64 5.42
C ALA A 68 -13.06 6.13 3.96
N GLU A 69 -12.72 6.98 2.99
CA GLU A 69 -12.58 6.59 1.59
C GLU A 69 -11.41 5.62 1.37
N LEU A 70 -10.27 5.82 2.03
CA LEU A 70 -9.14 4.88 2.01
C LEU A 70 -9.52 3.52 2.61
N VAL A 71 -10.27 3.52 3.70
CA VAL A 71 -10.79 2.29 4.33
C VAL A 71 -11.74 1.57 3.38
N GLN A 72 -12.64 2.29 2.72
CA GLN A 72 -13.56 1.70 1.76
C GLN A 72 -12.81 1.15 0.54
N PHE A 73 -11.84 1.89 0.01
CA PHE A 73 -10.96 1.43 -1.06
C PHE A 73 -10.24 0.12 -0.68
N ALA A 74 -9.71 0.02 0.53
CA ALA A 74 -9.01 -1.17 0.99
C ALA A 74 -9.96 -2.39 1.14
N LYS A 75 -11.21 -2.16 1.57
CA LYS A 75 -12.26 -3.21 1.58
C LYS A 75 -12.52 -3.73 0.18
N ASP A 76 -12.74 -2.83 -0.77
CA ASP A 76 -13.20 -3.18 -2.11
C ASP A 76 -12.11 -3.86 -2.94
N GLU A 77 -10.86 -3.37 -2.86
CA GLU A 77 -9.76 -3.88 -3.68
C GLU A 77 -9.10 -5.14 -3.09
N PHE A 78 -9.06 -5.28 -1.77
CA PHE A 78 -8.30 -6.34 -1.09
C PHE A 78 -9.16 -7.32 -0.28
N ASP A 79 -10.48 -7.13 -0.28
CA ASP A 79 -11.44 -7.97 0.47
C ASP A 79 -11.15 -8.00 1.98
N LEU A 80 -10.61 -6.90 2.53
CA LEU A 80 -10.19 -6.81 3.92
C LEU A 80 -11.35 -6.93 4.92
N GLY A 81 -12.58 -6.66 4.51
CA GLY A 81 -13.78 -6.79 5.36
C GLY A 81 -14.03 -8.22 5.85
N ASN A 82 -13.42 -9.23 5.21
CA ASN A 82 -13.47 -10.63 5.63
C ASN A 82 -12.23 -11.07 6.42
N LEU A 83 -11.21 -10.21 6.54
CA LEU A 83 -9.89 -10.55 7.10
C LEU A 83 -9.69 -10.02 8.52
N THR A 84 -10.39 -8.94 8.90
CA THR A 84 -10.28 -8.34 10.24
C THR A 84 -11.52 -7.51 10.59
N ASP A 85 -11.83 -7.41 11.89
CA ASP A 85 -12.83 -6.49 12.41
C ASP A 85 -12.26 -5.07 12.60
N ASP A 86 -10.93 -4.91 12.65
CA ASP A 86 -10.22 -3.66 12.92
C ASP A 86 -9.55 -3.10 11.64
N ILE A 87 -10.35 -2.87 10.60
CA ILE A 87 -9.82 -2.48 9.28
C ILE A 87 -9.16 -1.09 9.26
N GLU A 88 -9.67 -0.15 10.06
CA GLU A 88 -9.10 1.19 10.18
C GLU A 88 -7.65 1.11 10.66
N VAL A 89 -7.39 0.29 11.68
CA VAL A 89 -6.04 0.02 12.19
C VAL A 89 -5.15 -0.59 11.10
N GLN A 90 -5.65 -1.54 10.30
CA GLN A 90 -4.85 -2.14 9.23
C GLN A 90 -4.50 -1.15 8.13
N VAL A 91 -5.41 -0.22 7.82
CA VAL A 91 -5.16 0.85 6.85
C VAL A 91 -4.10 1.81 7.39
N GLU A 92 -4.18 2.22 8.66
CA GLU A 92 -3.14 3.04 9.31
C GLU A 92 -1.77 2.36 9.30
N GLU A 93 -1.71 1.08 9.70
CA GLU A 93 -0.46 0.30 9.70
C GLU A 93 0.12 0.17 8.29
N ALA A 94 -0.72 -0.06 7.27
CA ALA A 94 -0.29 -0.11 5.89
C ALA A 94 0.23 1.24 5.38
N LEU A 95 -0.40 2.35 5.74
CA LEU A 95 0.08 3.70 5.42
C LEU A 95 1.45 3.97 6.06
N ASN A 96 1.59 3.67 7.35
CA ASN A 96 2.85 3.82 8.09
C ASN A 96 3.97 2.99 7.44
N ALA A 97 3.70 1.73 7.12
CA ALA A 97 4.66 0.86 6.44
C ALA A 97 5.04 1.40 5.05
N GLY A 98 4.05 1.86 4.29
CA GLY A 98 4.26 2.45 2.97
C GLY A 98 5.17 3.67 3.01
N VAL A 99 4.95 4.59 3.97
CA VAL A 99 5.79 5.76 4.20
C VAL A 99 7.23 5.35 4.53
N GLU A 100 7.43 4.40 5.42
CA GLU A 100 8.79 3.95 5.78
C GLU A 100 9.50 3.25 4.62
N ILE A 101 8.80 2.44 3.82
CA ILE A 101 9.36 1.83 2.61
C ILE A 101 9.80 2.91 1.62
N MET A 102 8.97 3.92 1.37
CA MET A 102 9.32 5.00 0.45
C MET A 102 10.51 5.82 0.95
N LYS A 103 10.59 6.10 2.27
CA LYS A 103 11.77 6.76 2.88
C LYS A 103 13.04 5.96 2.65
N ILE A 104 13.00 4.65 2.87
CA ILE A 104 14.15 3.75 2.63
C ILE A 104 14.55 3.80 1.16
N ILE A 105 13.61 3.74 0.23
CA ILE A 105 13.91 3.78 -1.21
C ILE A 105 14.57 5.12 -1.59
N ARG A 106 14.07 6.24 -1.05
CA ARG A 106 14.65 7.58 -1.26
C ARG A 106 16.11 7.68 -0.80
N MET A 107 16.56 6.84 0.13
CA MET A 107 17.98 6.81 0.53
C MET A 107 18.92 6.35 -0.60
N PHE A 108 18.39 5.67 -1.62
CA PHE A 108 19.15 5.07 -2.72
C PHE A 108 18.94 5.77 -4.08
N SER A 109 18.12 6.82 -4.14
CA SER A 109 17.77 7.59 -5.34
C SER A 109 18.07 9.07 -5.16
#